data_AF-A0A965C2P9-F1
#
_entry.id   AF-A0A965C2P9-F1
#
_cell.length_a   1.000
_cell.length_b   1.000
_cell.length_c   1.000
_cell.angle_alpha   90.00
_cell.angle_beta   90.00
_cell.angle_gamma   90.00
#
_symmetry.space_group_name_H-M   'P 1'
#
loop_
_entity.id
_entity.type
_entity.pdbx_description
1 polymer ?
#
loop_
_entity_poly.entity_id
_entity_poly.type
_entity_poly.pdbx_seq_one_letter_code
_entity_poly.pdbx_strand_id
1 'polypeptide(L)' 'GPQGSGTGCFTDDGVLLRSQGAAQGMQGGLEALNVTYGAQDVARFQRPAGAPSMQMPGGVLPGSPPAAKK' A
#
# COMPACT_ATOMS: atom_id res chain seq x y z
N GLY A 1 20.22 -5.82 1.33
CA GLY A 1 20.07 -4.45 0.76
C GLY A 1 19.61 -3.51 1.86
N PRO A 2 19.73 -2.18 1.72
CA PRO A 2 19.30 -1.27 2.77
C PRO A 2 17.79 -1.39 2.91
N GLN A 3 17.37 -2.00 4.01
CA GLN A 3 15.98 -2.03 4.44
C GLN A 3 15.60 -0.59 4.74
N GLY A 4 14.49 -0.10 4.18
CA GLY A 4 14.02 1.25 4.49
C GLY A 4 13.75 1.39 5.99
N SER A 5 13.93 2.59 6.53
CA SER A 5 13.65 2.89 7.95
C SER A 5 12.64 4.02 8.05
N GLY A 6 11.80 4.00 9.09
CA GLY A 6 10.83 5.06 9.31
C GLY A 6 10.26 5.05 10.73
N THR A 7 9.54 6.12 11.03
CA THR A 7 8.83 6.35 12.29
C THR A 7 7.37 6.59 11.99
N GLY A 8 6.48 5.94 12.75
CA GLY A 8 5.04 6.15 12.68
C GLY A 8 4.49 6.60 14.03
N CYS A 9 3.62 7.59 14.02
CA CYS A 9 2.84 8.03 15.17
C CYS A 9 1.45 7.41 15.09
N PHE A 10 1.11 6.57 16.06
CA PHE A 10 -0.17 5.87 16.12
C PHE A 10 -0.96 6.29 17.36
N THR A 11 -2.28 6.27 17.24
CA THR A 11 -3.17 6.29 18.40
C THR A 11 -3.18 4.92 19.10
N ASP A 12 -3.69 4.86 20.32
CA ASP A 12 -3.75 3.60 21.10
C ASP A 12 -4.61 2.51 20.43
N ASP A 13 -5.61 2.92 19.65
CA ASP A 13 -6.47 2.04 18.85
C ASP A 13 -5.87 1.70 17.46
N GLY A 14 -4.63 2.14 17.19
CA GLY A 14 -3.85 1.73 16.04
C GLY A 14 -4.01 2.58 14.78
N VAL A 15 -4.60 3.77 14.87
CA VAL A 15 -4.72 4.69 13.72
C VAL A 15 -3.41 5.44 13.51
N LEU A 16 -2.87 5.36 12.29
CA LEU A 16 -1.69 6.13 11.88
C LEU A 16 -2.06 7.61 11.65
N LEU A 17 -1.46 8.50 12.42
CA LEU A 17 -1.65 9.95 12.27
C LEU A 17 -0.53 10.61 11.46
N ARG A 18 0.69 10.09 11.56
CA ARG A 18 1.85 10.62 10.82
C ARG A 18 2.87 9.53 10.59
N SER A 19 3.50 9.52 9.43
CA SER A 19 4.68 8.70 9.18
C SER A 19 5.77 9.49 8.47
N GLN A 20 7.03 9.19 8.78
CA GLN A 20 8.19 9.64 8.03
C GLN A 20 9.09 8.45 7.75
N GLY A 21 9.64 8.35 6.55
CA GLY A 21 10.51 7.24 6.20
C GLY A 21 11.45 7.56 5.06
N ALA A 22 12.49 6.73 4.94
CA ALA A 22 13.46 6.79 3.87
C ALA A 22 13.68 5.40 3.28
N ALA A 23 13.62 5.30 1.95
CA ALA A 23 13.94 4.07 1.22
C ALA A 23 14.57 4.42 -0.13
N GLN A 24 15.61 3.67 -0.53
CA GLN A 24 16.29 3.82 -1.82
C GLN A 24 16.71 5.27 -2.14
N GLY A 25 17.16 6.03 -1.13
CA GLY A 25 17.58 7.42 -1.27
C GLY A 25 16.44 8.44 -1.35
N MET A 26 15.18 8.01 -1.33
CA MET A 26 14.02 8.89 -1.28
C MET A 26 13.47 8.98 0.13
N GLN A 27 13.18 10.20 0.56
CA GLN A 27 12.49 10.47 1.82
C GLN A 27 11.04 10.88 1.54
N GLY A 28 10.13 10.42 2.38
CA GLY A 28 8.71 10.72 2.25
C GLY A 28 8.04 10.80 3.61
N GLY A 29 6.93 11.53 3.64
CA GLY A 29 6.10 11.66 4.83
C GLY A 29 4.62 11.69 4.47
N LEU A 30 3.80 11.34 5.45
CA LEU A 30 2.34 11.40 5.39
C LEU A 30 1.83 11.95 6.72
N GLU A 31 0.77 12.76 6.65
CA GLU A 31 0.04 13.25 7.81
C GLU A 31 -1.47 13.14 7.55
N ALA A 32 -2.19 12.54 8.50
CA ALA A 32 -3.63 12.42 8.46
C ALA A 32 -4.26 13.76 8.88
N LEU A 33 -5.04 14.37 8.00
CA LEU A 33 -5.72 15.64 8.27
C LEU A 33 -7.05 15.45 8.98
N ASN A 34 -7.71 14.31 8.77
CA ASN A 34 -8.97 13.95 9.43
C ASN A 34 -9.08 12.43 9.52
N VAL A 35 -9.61 11.94 10.64
CA VAL A 35 -9.87 10.53 10.91
C VAL A 35 -11.35 10.38 11.20
N THR A 36 -12.03 9.50 10.45
CA THR A 36 -13.44 9.18 10.68
C THR A 36 -13.61 7.67 10.74
N TYR A 37 -14.15 7.19 11.86
CA TYR A 37 -14.44 5.78 12.07
C TYR A 37 -15.84 5.44 11.55
N GLY A 38 -15.94 4.32 10.84
CA GLY A 38 -17.20 3.84 10.30
C GLY A 38 -17.00 2.85 9.17
N ALA A 39 -18.09 2.19 8.77
CA ALA A 39 -18.09 1.35 7.59
C ALA A 39 -17.74 2.20 6.35
N GLN A 40 -16.88 1.65 5.50
CA GLN A 40 -16.53 2.25 4.22
C GLN A 40 -17.36 1.61 3.12
N ASP A 41 -17.83 2.43 2.17
CA ASP A 41 -18.55 1.92 1.00
C ASP A 41 -17.63 1.01 0.18
N VAL A 42 -18.06 -0.23 -0.04
CA VAL A 42 -17.34 -1.26 -0.79
C VAL A 42 -17.07 -0.80 -2.23
N ALA A 43 -17.93 0.05 -2.81
CA ALA A 43 -17.73 0.59 -4.16
C ALA A 43 -16.45 1.42 -4.28
N ARG A 44 -15.93 2.00 -3.18
CA ARG A 44 -14.65 2.74 -3.18
C ARG A 44 -13.44 1.87 -3.47
N PHE A 45 -13.57 0.57 -3.23
CA PHE A 45 -12.52 -0.43 -3.46
C PHE A 45 -12.73 -1.18 -4.79
N GLN A 46 -13.77 -0.83 -5.53
CA GLN A 46 -13.97 -1.34 -6.89
C GLN A 46 -13.24 -0.44 -7.87
N ARG A 47 -12.71 -1.05 -8.92
CA ARG A 47 -12.08 -0.31 -10.01
C ARG A 47 -13.13 0.61 -10.67
N PRO A 48 -12.84 1.91 -10.86
CA PRO A 48 -13.74 2.81 -11.60
C PRO A 48 -14.05 2.29 -13.00
N ALA A 49 -15.27 2.53 -13.47
CA ALA A 49 -15.67 2.18 -14.83
C ALA A 49 -14.76 2.88 -15.86
N GLY A 50 -14.35 2.14 -16.89
CA GLY A 50 -13.45 2.66 -17.93
C GLY A 50 -11.98 2.78 -17.52
N ALA A 51 -11.62 2.48 -16.26
CA ALA A 51 -10.21 2.46 -15.87
C ALA A 51 -9.49 1.30 -16.61
N PRO A 52 -8.39 1.60 -17.33
CA PRO A 52 -7.70 0.59 -18.11
C PRO A 52 -7.15 -0.50 -17.19
N SER A 53 -7.41 -1.77 -17.53
CA SER A 53 -6.59 -2.87 -17.01
C SER A 53 -5.38 -3.03 -17.91
N MET A 54 -4.20 -3.05 -17.30
CA MET A 54 -3.03 -3.62 -17.96
C MET A 54 -3.03 -5.12 -17.68
N GLN A 55 -3.21 -5.94 -18.72
CA GLN A 55 -2.83 -7.35 -18.62
C GLN A 55 -1.31 -7.37 -18.56
N MET A 56 -0.76 -7.77 -17.41
CA MET A 56 0.67 -8.08 -17.31
C MET A 56 0.96 -9.22 -18.29
N PRO A 57 1.85 -9.04 -19.29
CA PRO A 57 2.25 -10.11 -20.18
C PRO A 57 2.79 -11.26 -19.33
N GLY A 58 2.30 -12.48 -19.58
CA GLY A 58 2.62 -13.66 -18.77
C GLY A 58 4.12 -13.84 -18.59
N GLY A 59 4.60 -13.53 -17.38
CA GLY A 59 6.02 -13.58 -17.06
C GLY A 59 6.26 -13.03 -15.67
N VAL A 60 6.09 -13.90 -14.67
CA VAL A 60 6.70 -13.86 -13.34
C VAL A 60 6.89 -12.46 -12.73
N LEU A 61 6.03 -12.08 -11.78
CA LEU A 61 6.42 -11.03 -10.83
C LEU A 61 7.67 -11.53 -10.06
N PRO A 62 8.71 -10.70 -9.86
CA PRO A 62 9.84 -11.07 -9.00
C PRO A 62 9.33 -11.51 -7.62
N GLY A 63 9.48 -12.81 -7.31
CA GLY A 63 9.01 -13.40 -6.05
C GLY A 63 7.73 -14.25 -6.13
N SER A 64 7.18 -14.50 -7.32
CA SER A 64 6.07 -15.45 -7.49
C SER A 64 6.59 -16.89 -7.25
N PRO A 65 5.99 -17.70 -6.34
CA PRO A 65 6.36 -19.10 -6.22
C PRO A 65 6.07 -19.84 -7.53
N PRO A 66 6.89 -20.84 -7.92
CA PRO A 66 6.66 -21.57 -9.16
C PRO A 66 5.29 -22.24 -9.12
N ALA A 67 4.58 -22.21 -10.25
CA ALA A 67 3.33 -22.94 -10.41
C ALA A 67 3.59 -24.43 -10.11
N ALA A 68 2.83 -24.97 -9.15
CA ALA A 68 2.87 -26.38 -8.82
C ALA A 68 2.57 -27.18 -10.10
N LYS A 69 3.56 -27.96 -10.57
CA LYS A 69 3.33 -28.94 -11.62
C LYS A 69 2.46 -30.06 -11.04
N LYS A 70 1.43 -30.41 -11.78
CA LYS A 70 0.51 -31.52 -11.51
C LYS A 70 1.16 -32.86 -11.86
#